data_AF-A0AAN9FXT1-F1
#
_entry.id   AF-A0AAN9FXT1-F1
#
_cell.length_a   1.000
_cell.length_b   1.000
_cell.length_c   1.000
_cell.angle_alpha   90.00
_cell.angle_beta   90.00
_cell.angle_gamma   90.00
#
_symmetry.space_group_name_H-M   'P 1'
#
loop_
_entity.id
_entity.type
_entity.pdbx_description
1 polymer ?
#
loop_
_entity_poly.entity_id
_entity_poly.type
_entity_poly.pdbx_seq_one_letter_code
_entity_poly.pdbx_strand_id
1 'polypeptide(L)'
;MTSVVSVLMVLVVAVTCVRSDSLLAVLERQTASPTCGPVCDVYCEHGLVRDSSGCEICRCREGKTVSPTCGPVCDVYCEHGLVRDSSGCEICRCRQGL
;
A
#
# COMPACT_ATOMS: atom_id res chain seq x y z
N MET A 1 -19.54 43.30 -41.02
CA MET A 1 -20.00 42.09 -40.29
C MET A 1 -18.94 41.00 -40.25
N THR A 2 -18.11 40.84 -41.30
CA THR A 2 -17.01 39.87 -41.36
C THR A 2 -15.83 40.19 -40.43
N SER A 3 -15.41 41.47 -40.31
CA SER A 3 -14.28 41.84 -39.44
C SER A 3 -14.51 41.55 -37.96
N VAL A 4 -15.73 41.74 -37.44
CA VAL A 4 -16.04 41.46 -36.03
C VAL A 4 -16.09 39.96 -35.73
N VAL A 5 -16.51 39.15 -36.70
CA VAL A 5 -16.49 37.68 -36.58
C VAL A 5 -15.05 37.16 -36.63
N SER A 6 -14.18 37.73 -37.47
CA SER A 6 -12.76 37.38 -37.49
C SER A 6 -12.04 37.75 -36.19
N VAL A 7 -12.30 38.94 -35.64
CA VAL A 7 -11.70 39.37 -34.36
C VAL A 7 -12.21 38.51 -33.21
N LEU A 8 -13.51 38.21 -33.17
CA LEU A 8 -14.10 37.35 -32.13
C LEU A 8 -13.53 35.92 -32.22
N MET A 9 -13.38 35.36 -33.42
CA MET A 9 -12.76 34.05 -33.62
C MET A 9 -11.30 34.03 -33.15
N VAL A 10 -10.51 35.07 -33.48
CA VAL A 10 -9.11 35.18 -33.03
C VAL A 10 -9.01 35.28 -31.50
N LEU A 11 -9.90 36.06 -30.86
CA LEU A 11 -9.93 36.19 -29.40
C LEU A 11 -10.38 34.89 -28.72
N VAL A 12 -11.37 34.19 -29.27
CA VAL A 12 -11.83 32.90 -28.75
C VAL A 12 -10.71 31.86 -28.87
N VAL A 13 -10.02 31.78 -30.01
CA VAL A 13 -8.86 30.88 -30.21
C VAL A 13 -7.74 31.22 -29.24
N ALA A 14 -7.39 32.50 -29.06
CA ALA A 14 -6.36 32.89 -28.10
C ALA A 14 -6.73 32.50 -26.65
N VAL A 15 -7.98 32.72 -26.24
CA VAL A 15 -8.45 32.41 -24.88
C VAL A 15 -8.58 30.91 -24.65
N THR A 16 -9.02 30.13 -25.64
CA THR A 16 -9.06 28.65 -25.53
C THR A 16 -7.66 28.05 -25.60
N CYS A 17 -6.74 28.59 -26.40
CA CYS A 17 -5.33 28.18 -26.43
C CYS A 17 -4.64 28.44 -25.09
N VAL A 18 -4.79 29.63 -24.49
CA VAL A 18 -4.24 29.96 -23.16
C VAL A 18 -4.83 29.05 -22.06
N ARG A 19 -6.10 28.64 -22.19
CA ARG A 19 -6.74 27.67 -21.29
C ARG A 19 -6.33 26.21 -21.58
N SER A 20 -5.91 25.90 -22.80
CA SER A 20 -5.37 24.58 -23.19
C SER A 20 -3.93 24.37 -22.74
N ASP A 21 -3.09 25.42 -22.68
CA ASP A 21 -1.76 25.36 -22.09
C ASP A 21 -1.80 25.02 -20.59
N SER A 22 -2.86 25.42 -19.88
CA SER A 22 -3.07 25.06 -18.47
C SER A 22 -3.63 23.65 -18.26
N LEU A 23 -4.27 23.05 -19.27
CA LEU A 23 -4.81 21.69 -19.17
C LEU A 23 -3.70 20.63 -19.35
N LEU A 24 -2.62 20.97 -20.04
CA LEU A 24 -1.42 20.14 -20.18
C LEU A 24 -0.58 20.07 -18.88
N ALA A 25 -0.75 21.00 -17.94
CA ALA A 25 -0.06 20.97 -16.66
C ALA A 25 -0.60 19.90 -15.67
N VAL A 26 -1.75 19.28 -15.95
CA VAL A 26 -2.35 18.25 -15.08
C VAL A 26 -2.03 16.82 -15.54
N LEU A 27 -1.71 16.62 -16.84
CA LEU A 27 -1.34 15.32 -17.39
C LEU A 27 0.14 14.97 -17.21
N GLU A 28 0.99 15.96 -16.92
CA GLU A 28 2.41 15.78 -16.59
C GLU A 28 2.65 15.29 -15.14
N ARG A 29 1.66 14.70 -14.47
CA ARG A 29 1.88 13.97 -13.21
C ARG A 29 2.08 12.47 -13.40
N GLN A 30 1.99 11.95 -14.62
CA GLN A 30 1.80 10.51 -14.79
C GLN A 30 2.50 9.89 -16.01
N THR A 31 3.80 10.08 -16.18
CA THR A 31 4.60 9.20 -17.06
C THR A 31 6.04 8.94 -16.61
N ALA A 32 6.43 9.28 -15.38
CA ALA A 32 7.61 8.67 -14.79
C ALA A 32 7.17 7.39 -14.06
N SER A 33 6.99 6.30 -14.80
CA SER A 33 7.07 4.98 -14.17
C SER A 33 8.43 4.93 -13.48
N PRO A 34 8.51 4.80 -12.14
CA PRO A 34 9.78 4.87 -11.45
C PRO A 34 10.67 3.77 -12.02
N THR A 35 11.83 4.16 -12.58
CA THR A 35 12.81 3.18 -13.04
C THR A 35 13.41 2.54 -11.81
N CYS A 36 12.90 1.36 -11.45
CA CYS A 36 13.37 0.64 -10.28
C CYS A 36 14.74 0.02 -10.54
N GLY A 37 15.47 -0.21 -9.45
CA GLY A 37 16.79 -0.84 -9.48
C GLY A 37 16.76 -2.31 -9.91
N PRO A 38 17.90 -3.00 -9.83
CA PRO A 38 17.99 -4.41 -10.21
C PRO A 38 17.03 -5.28 -9.39
N VAL A 39 16.42 -6.25 -10.07
CA VAL A 39 15.58 -7.28 -9.41
C VAL A 39 16.49 -8.24 -8.65
N CYS A 40 16.17 -8.53 -7.40
CA CYS A 40 16.83 -9.55 -6.60
C CYS A 40 15.99 -10.81 -6.50
N ASP A 41 16.67 -11.95 -6.53
CA ASP A 41 16.07 -13.28 -6.38
C ASP A 41 16.07 -13.69 -4.89
N VAL A 42 15.35 -12.92 -4.07
CA VAL A 42 15.21 -13.17 -2.63
C VAL A 42 13.74 -13.39 -2.32
N TYR A 43 13.42 -14.56 -1.77
CA TYR A 43 12.10 -14.85 -1.25
C TYR A 43 11.95 -14.29 0.17
N CYS A 44 10.93 -13.44 0.37
CA CYS A 44 10.55 -12.91 1.68
C CYS A 44 9.09 -13.25 1.95
N GLU A 45 8.80 -13.89 3.09
CA GLU A 45 7.43 -14.30 3.48
C GLU A 45 6.42 -13.15 3.48
N HIS A 46 6.85 -11.95 3.91
CA HIS A 46 6.01 -10.75 3.96
C HIS A 46 6.29 -9.75 2.82
N GLY A 47 7.01 -10.18 1.78
CA GLY A 47 7.41 -9.34 0.65
C GLY A 47 8.58 -8.39 0.94
N LEU A 48 8.92 -7.56 -0.05
CA LEU A 48 10.07 -6.64 -0.04
C LEU A 48 9.67 -5.22 0.41
N VAL A 49 10.58 -4.55 1.10
CA VAL A 49 10.45 -3.13 1.49
C VAL A 49 10.37 -2.27 0.23
N ARG A 50 9.59 -1.18 0.29
CA ARG A 50 9.53 -0.18 -0.79
C ARG A 50 10.18 1.14 -0.37
N ASP A 51 10.82 1.81 -1.31
CA ASP A 51 11.35 3.17 -1.14
C ASP A 51 10.26 4.24 -1.35
N SER A 52 10.64 5.52 -1.22
CA SER A 52 9.73 6.67 -1.40
C SER A 52 9.20 6.83 -2.83
N SER A 53 9.87 6.20 -3.80
CA SER A 53 9.47 6.19 -5.20
C SER A 53 8.53 5.03 -5.53
N GLY A 54 8.27 4.14 -4.55
CA GLY A 54 7.43 2.97 -4.71
C GLY A 54 8.15 1.74 -5.26
N CYS A 55 9.47 1.79 -5.40
CA CYS A 55 10.27 0.67 -5.89
C CYS A 55 10.62 -0.31 -4.78
N GLU A 56 10.61 -1.60 -5.11
CA GLU A 56 11.03 -2.65 -4.17
C GLU A 56 12.55 -2.65 -4.05
N ILE A 57 13.03 -2.65 -2.80
CA ILE A 57 14.45 -2.78 -2.48
C ILE A 57 14.71 -4.19 -1.95
N CYS A 58 15.94 -4.67 -2.11
CA CYS A 58 16.38 -6.01 -1.72
C CYS A 58 16.54 -6.17 -0.20
N ARG A 59 15.44 -5.97 0.52
CA ARG A 59 15.31 -6.07 1.96
C ARG A 59 13.92 -6.60 2.28
N CYS A 60 13.84 -7.69 3.05
CA CYS A 60 12.56 -8.22 3.49
C CYS A 60 11.84 -7.25 4.41
N ARG A 61 10.52 -7.17 4.29
CA ARG A 61 9.69 -6.49 5.29
C ARG A 61 9.81 -7.26 6.60
N GLU A 62 9.98 -6.54 7.69
CA GLU A 62 9.90 -7.13 9.02
C GLU A 62 8.47 -7.62 9.24
N GLY A 63 8.32 -8.95 9.23
CA GLY A 63 7.09 -9.61 9.61
C GLY A 63 6.83 -9.41 11.08
N LYS A 64 6.03 -8.41 11.45
CA LYS A 64 5.30 -8.46 12.73
C LYS A 64 4.05 -9.30 12.57
N THR A 65 4.20 -10.57 12.23
CA THR A 65 3.32 -11.58 12.80
C THR A 65 4.05 -12.07 14.05
N VAL A 66 3.89 -11.34 15.15
CA VAL A 66 4.13 -11.95 16.46
C VAL A 66 2.98 -12.95 16.64
N SER A 67 3.03 -14.06 15.90
CA SER A 67 2.42 -15.28 16.41
C SER A 67 3.25 -15.56 17.65
N PRO A 68 2.68 -15.41 18.85
CA PRO A 68 3.46 -15.62 20.06
C PRO A 68 4.05 -17.03 19.96
N THR A 69 5.35 -17.16 20.18
CA THR A 69 5.98 -18.47 20.28
C THR A 69 5.39 -19.14 21.52
N CYS A 70 4.33 -19.91 21.33
CA CYS A 70 3.66 -20.61 22.42
C CYS A 70 4.47 -21.82 22.85
N GLY A 71 4.34 -22.18 24.13
CA GLY A 71 4.98 -23.35 24.71
C GLY A 71 4.43 -24.68 24.17
N PRO A 72 4.83 -25.82 24.77
CA PRO A 72 4.38 -27.13 24.34
C PRO A 72 2.85 -27.24 24.36
N VAL A 73 2.30 -27.91 23.35
CA VAL A 73 0.86 -28.23 23.28
C VAL A 73 0.53 -29.27 24.34
N CYS A 74 -0.53 -29.03 25.11
CA CYS A 74 -1.01 -29.94 26.14
C CYS A 74 -2.17 -30.77 25.58
N ASP A 75 -2.14 -32.09 25.77
CA ASP A 75 -3.22 -32.99 25.35
C ASP A 75 -4.26 -33.15 26.46
N VAL A 76 -4.92 -32.04 26.82
CA VAL A 76 -5.94 -31.99 27.87
C VAL A 76 -7.25 -31.48 27.28
N TYR A 77 -8.30 -32.28 27.41
CA TYR A 77 -9.65 -31.86 27.06
C TYR A 77 -10.25 -31.01 28.19
N CYS A 78 -10.73 -29.82 27.82
CA CYS A 78 -11.48 -28.92 28.71
C CYS A 78 -12.80 -28.55 28.05
N GLU A 79 -13.92 -28.72 28.75
CA GLU A 79 -15.26 -28.45 28.23
C GLU A 79 -15.46 -27.00 27.74
N HIS A 80 -14.86 -26.03 28.45
CA HIS A 80 -14.90 -24.60 28.10
C HIS A 80 -13.61 -24.08 27.44
N GLY A 81 -12.70 -24.98 27.05
CA GLY A 81 -11.39 -24.65 26.48
C GLY A 81 -10.32 -24.24 27.51
N LEU A 82 -9.14 -23.89 27.00
CA LEU A 82 -7.94 -23.57 27.78
C LEU A 82 -7.84 -22.07 28.10
N VAL A 83 -7.22 -21.76 29.24
CA VAL A 83 -6.86 -20.39 29.65
C VAL A 83 -5.76 -19.86 28.72
N ARG A 84 -5.77 -18.54 28.45
CA ARG A 84 -4.71 -17.86 27.71
C ARG A 84 -3.87 -16.97 28.61
N ASP A 85 -2.57 -16.87 28.32
CA ASP A 85 -1.66 -15.93 28.98
C ASP A 85 -1.73 -14.52 28.37
N SER A 86 -0.91 -13.59 28.87
CA SER A 86 -0.84 -12.21 28.38
C SER A 86 -0.31 -12.09 26.95
N SER A 87 0.36 -13.12 26.45
CA SER A 87 0.87 -13.21 25.08
C SER A 87 -0.18 -13.76 24.12
N GLY A 88 -1.32 -14.25 24.62
CA GLY A 88 -2.38 -14.87 23.85
C GLY A 88 -2.20 -16.38 23.63
N CYS A 89 -1.22 -17.00 24.27
CA CYS A 89 -0.96 -18.43 24.18
C CYS A 89 -1.82 -19.24 25.14
N GLU A 90 -2.29 -20.40 24.69
CA GLU A 90 -3.02 -21.34 25.54
C GLU A 90 -2.07 -22.03 26.52
N ILE A 91 -2.43 -22.02 27.80
CA ILE A 91 -1.71 -22.70 28.88
C ILE A 91 -2.47 -23.96 29.30
N CYS A 92 -1.78 -24.96 29.86
CA CYS A 92 -2.36 -26.24 30.31
C CYS A 92 -3.27 -26.09 31.54
N ARG A 93 -4.34 -25.30 31.44
CA ARG A 93 -5.30 -25.03 32.51
C ARG A 93 -6.68 -24.80 31.91
N CYS A 94 -7.69 -25.52 32.41
CA CYS A 94 -9.07 -25.35 31.95
C CYS A 94 -9.68 -24.04 32.46
N ARG A 95 -10.54 -23.43 31.64
CA ARG A 95 -11.41 -22.33 32.09
C ARG A 95 -12.46 -22.89 33.07
N GLN A 96 -12.73 -22.17 34.14
CA GLN A 96 -13.87 -22.50 35.02
C GLN A 96 -15.16 -22.10 34.29
N GLY A 97 -16.05 -23.06 34.10
CA GLY A 97 -17.43 -22.80 33.70
C GLY A 97 -18.16 -22.16 34.88
N LEU A 98 -18.81 -21.01 34.63
CA LEU A 98 -19.81 -20.42 35.51
C LEU A 98 -21.20 -20.72 34.95
#